data_AF-A0A9D6N859-F1
#
_entry.id   AF-A0A9D6N859-F1
#
_cell.length_a   1.000
_cell.length_b   1.000
_cell.length_c   1.000
_cell.angle_alpha   90.00
_cell.angle_beta   90.00
_cell.angle_gamma   90.00
#
_symmetry.space_group_name_H-M   'P 1'
#
loop_
_entity.id
_entity.type
_entity.pdbx_description
1 polymer ?
#
loop_
_entity_poly.entity_id
_entity_poly.type
_entity_poly.pdbx_seq_one_letter_code
_entity_poly.pdbx_strand_id
1 'polypeptide(L)'
;MKEVERDSQGKVKMGPGTLYGSLGRMMEAGLVRESDKKVDSEMDDKRRVYYRITGLGQSALAAELERYREVVAVARRRRLA
;
A
#
# COMPACT_ATOMS: atom_id res chain seq x y z
N MET A 1 8.10 6.17 -2.28
CA MET A 1 7.76 7.42 -1.57
C MET A 1 7.07 8.43 -2.49
N LYS A 2 7.68 8.81 -3.63
CA LYS A 2 7.06 9.75 -4.61
C LYS A 2 5.63 9.38 -5.01
N GLU A 3 5.35 8.10 -5.23
CA GLU A 3 4.00 7.61 -5.56
C GLU A 3 2.99 7.83 -4.43
N VAL A 4 3.33 7.46 -3.20
CA VAL A 4 2.49 7.70 -2.02
C VAL A 4 2.22 9.19 -1.84
N GLU A 5 3.24 10.03 -1.99
CA GLU A 5 3.10 11.49 -1.92
C GLU A 5 2.15 12.03 -2.98
N ARG A 6 2.30 11.57 -4.23
CA ARG A 6 1.45 11.96 -5.36
C ARG A 6 0.00 11.54 -5.13
N ASP A 7 -0.24 10.26 -4.84
CA ASP A 7 -1.58 9.70 -4.72
C ASP A 7 -2.31 10.24 -3.48
N SER A 8 -1.58 10.57 -2.42
CA SER A 8 -2.13 11.22 -1.22
C SER A 8 -2.21 12.74 -1.31
N GLN A 9 -1.76 13.35 -2.42
CA GLN A 9 -1.64 14.81 -2.55
C GLN A 9 -0.87 15.44 -1.38
N GLY A 10 0.21 14.80 -0.93
CA GLY A 10 1.04 15.23 0.19
C GLY A 10 0.40 15.05 1.59
N LYS A 11 -0.82 14.53 1.69
CA LYS A 11 -1.50 14.28 2.97
C LYS A 11 -0.87 13.13 3.76
N VAL A 12 -0.25 12.17 3.06
CA VAL A 12 0.47 11.07 3.69
C VAL A 12 1.97 11.32 3.54
N LYS A 13 2.64 11.56 4.67
CA LYS A 13 4.10 11.64 4.75
C LYS A 13 4.64 10.29 5.18
N MET A 14 5.47 9.68 4.34
CA MET A 14 6.08 8.38 4.61
C MET A 14 7.58 8.44 4.32
N GLY A 15 8.40 8.35 5.38
CA GLY A 15 9.85 8.22 5.24
C GLY A 15 10.28 6.77 4.96
N PRO A 16 11.57 6.52 4.68
CA PRO A 16 12.09 5.18 4.40
C PRO A 16 11.79 4.19 5.53
N GLY A 17 12.01 4.57 6.79
CA GLY A 17 11.73 3.72 7.95
C GLY A 17 10.26 3.32 8.07
N THR A 18 9.33 4.27 7.87
CA THR A 18 7.89 4.00 7.89
C THR A 18 7.47 3.09 6.75
N LEU A 19 8.04 3.28 5.55
CA LEU A 19 7.77 2.44 4.38
C LEU A 19 8.23 1.01 4.63
N TYR A 20 9.50 0.82 4.99
CA TYR A 20 10.05 -0.53 5.18
C TYR A 20 9.45 -1.22 6.40
N GLY A 21 9.16 -0.49 7.49
CA GLY A 21 8.44 -1.06 8.64
C GLY A 21 6.99 -1.45 8.31
N SER A 22 6.33 -0.74 7.40
CA SER A 22 4.99 -1.14 6.93
C SER A 22 5.06 -2.34 5.99
N LEU A 23 6.03 -2.39 5.09
CA LEU A 23 6.27 -3.56 4.23
C LEU A 23 6.58 -4.81 5.05
N GLY A 24 7.43 -4.70 6.09
CA GLY A 24 7.73 -5.80 7.01
C GLY A 24 6.48 -6.38 7.67
N ARG A 25 5.66 -5.52 8.29
CA ARG A 25 4.39 -5.97 8.90
C ARG A 25 3.41 -6.56 7.89
N MET A 26 3.35 -6.01 6.68
CA MET A 26 2.49 -6.57 5.62
C MET A 26 3.00 -7.93 5.11
N MET A 27 4.31 -8.16 5.12
CA MET A 27 4.89 -9.48 4.80
C MET A 27 4.63 -10.49 5.90
N GLU A 28 4.84 -10.13 7.17
CA GLU A 28 4.53 -10.96 8.33
C GLU A 28 3.05 -11.38 8.35
N ALA A 29 2.16 -10.45 7.98
CA ALA A 29 0.73 -10.70 7.85
C ALA A 29 0.32 -11.41 6.53
N GLY A 30 1.28 -11.72 5.65
CA GLY A 30 1.02 -12.40 4.38
C GLY A 30 0.26 -11.57 3.33
N LEU A 31 0.14 -10.25 3.50
CA LEU A 31 -0.56 -9.34 2.59
C LEU A 31 0.27 -8.99 1.36
N VAL A 32 1.60 -8.95 1.51
CA VAL A 32 2.55 -8.76 0.42
C VAL A 32 3.66 -9.81 0.51
N ARG A 33 4.35 -10.03 -0.59
CA ARG A 33 5.55 -10.87 -0.66
C ARG A 33 6.60 -10.23 -1.55
N GLU A 34 7.84 -10.67 -1.43
CA GLU A 34 8.87 -10.31 -2.41
C GLU A 34 8.51 -10.88 -3.79
N SER A 35 8.83 -10.10 -4.82
CA SER A 35 8.59 -10.41 -6.22
C SER A 35 9.88 -10.90 -6.87
N ASP A 36 9.80 -12.07 -7.48
CA ASP A 36 10.91 -12.69 -8.22
C ASP A 36 11.22 -11.95 -9.54
N LYS A 37 10.29 -11.11 -10.01
CA LYS A 37 10.48 -10.26 -11.19
C LYS A 37 11.33 -9.03 -10.85
N LYS A 38 12.56 -8.98 -11.35
CA LYS A 38 13.31 -7.74 -11.54
C LYS A 38 12.69 -7.01 -12.73
N VAL A 39 12.12 -5.82 -12.48
CA VAL A 39 11.37 -5.08 -13.52
C VAL A 39 12.31 -4.35 -14.49
N ASP A 40 13.61 -4.26 -14.19
CA ASP A 40 14.62 -3.77 -15.13
C ASP A 40 15.95 -4.52 -14.94
N SER A 41 16.47 -5.10 -16.02
CA SER A 41 17.81 -5.68 -16.05
C SER A 41 18.91 -4.62 -16.25
N GLU A 42 18.56 -3.40 -16.69
CA GLU A 42 19.53 -2.31 -16.90
C GLU A 42 19.71 -1.38 -15.68
N MET A 43 18.82 -1.47 -14.69
CA MET A 43 19.00 -0.80 -13.39
C MET A 43 19.79 -1.72 -12.46
N ASP A 44 21.11 -1.73 -12.61
CA ASP A 44 22.10 -2.59 -11.92
C ASP A 44 22.22 -2.40 -10.39
N ASP A 45 21.17 -1.93 -9.70
CA ASP A 45 21.13 -1.98 -8.24
C ASP A 45 20.57 -3.32 -7.79
N LYS A 46 21.48 -4.30 -7.70
CA LYS A 46 21.21 -5.68 -7.20
C LYS A 46 20.54 -5.73 -5.82
N ARG A 47 20.44 -4.60 -5.11
CA ARG A 47 19.81 -4.48 -3.78
C ARG A 47 18.34 -4.03 -3.81
N ARG A 48 17.77 -3.68 -4.97
CA ARG A 48 16.37 -3.25 -5.03
C ARG A 48 15.42 -4.45 -4.88
N VAL A 49 14.72 -4.49 -3.75
CA VAL A 49 13.66 -5.48 -3.48
C VAL A 49 12.34 -5.00 -4.07
N TYR A 50 11.70 -5.86 -4.87
CA TYR A 50 10.37 -5.63 -5.40
C TYR A 50 9.36 -6.41 -4.57
N TYR A 51 8.18 -5.81 -4.34
CA TYR A 51 7.09 -6.46 -3.60
C TYR A 51 5.87 -6.60 -4.50
N ARG A 52 5.06 -7.63 -4.24
CA ARG A 52 3.77 -7.84 -4.88
C ARG A 52 2.71 -8.16 -3.82
N ILE A 53 1.51 -7.61 -4.00
CA ILE A 53 0.34 -7.96 -3.19
C ILE A 53 -0.05 -9.43 -3.41
N THR A 54 -0.33 -10.15 -2.32
CA THR A 54 -0.80 -11.54 -2.40
C THR A 54 -2.31 -11.60 -2.65
N GLY A 55 -2.85 -12.78 -2.91
CA GLY A 55 -4.31 -12.95 -2.96
C GLY A 55 -5.00 -12.55 -1.65
N LEU A 56 -4.41 -12.92 -0.50
CA LEU A 56 -4.87 -12.47 0.82
C LEU A 56 -4.83 -10.95 0.96
N GLY A 57 -3.73 -10.32 0.51
CA GLY A 57 -3.61 -8.86 0.51
C GLY A 57 -4.67 -8.17 -0.34
N GLN A 58 -5.00 -8.73 -1.51
CA GLN A 58 -6.05 -8.20 -2.38
C GLN A 58 -7.42 -8.28 -1.71
N SER A 59 -7.76 -9.42 -1.09
CA SER A 59 -9.01 -9.57 -0.35
C SER A 59 -9.09 -8.61 0.85
N ALA A 60 -8.00 -8.47 1.61
CA ALA A 60 -7.94 -7.54 2.75
C ALA A 60 -8.10 -6.08 2.30
N LEU A 61 -7.43 -5.69 1.20
CA LEU A 61 -7.55 -4.35 0.63
C LEU A 61 -8.99 -4.08 0.14
N ALA A 62 -9.63 -5.05 -0.51
CA ALA A 62 -11.00 -4.91 -0.96
C ALA A 62 -11.97 -4.70 0.21
N ALA A 63 -11.82 -5.46 1.29
CA ALA A 63 -12.62 -5.32 2.50
C ALA A 63 -12.43 -3.94 3.16
N GLU A 64 -11.19 -3.45 3.24
CA GLU A 64 -10.90 -2.14 3.83
C GLU A 64 -11.45 -0.98 2.98
N LEU A 65 -11.39 -1.10 1.65
CA LEU A 65 -12.00 -0.12 0.76
C LEU A 65 -13.52 -0.08 0.92
N GLU A 66 -14.16 -1.23 1.11
CA GLU A 66 -15.60 -1.27 1.36
C GLU A 66 -15.95 -0.62 2.70
N ARG A 67 -15.19 -0.92 3.75
CA ARG A 67 -15.33 -0.26 5.05
C ARG A 67 -15.22 1.27 4.95
N TYR A 68 -14.29 1.78 4.15
CA TYR A 68 -14.19 3.23 3.92
C TYR A 68 -15.40 3.79 3.18
N ARG A 69 -15.93 3.10 2.17
CA ARG A 69 -17.16 3.52 1.46
C ARG A 69 -18.34 3.61 2.41
N GLU A 70 -18.51 2.63 3.29
CA GLU A 70 -19.57 2.64 4.30
C GLU A 70 -19.46 3.82 5.25
N VAL A 71 -18.25 4.14 5.74
CA VAL A 71 -18.01 5.29 6.61
C VAL A 71 -18.35 6.60 5.90
N VAL A 72 -17.92 6.76 4.65
CA VAL A 72 -18.24 7.95 3.85
C VAL A 72 -19.75 8.04 3.59
N ALA A 73 -20.42 6.92 3.33
CA ALA A 73 -21.88 6.89 3.16
C ALA A 73 -22.62 7.36 4.43
N VAL A 74 -22.15 6.98 5.62
CA VAL A 74 -22.68 7.50 6.89
C VAL A 74 -22.47 9.01 7.00
N ALA A 75 -21.26 9.50 6.71
CA ALA A 75 -20.95 10.94 6.78
C ALA A 75 -21.85 11.76 5.84
N ARG A 76 -22.04 11.29 4.59
CA ARG A 76 -22.93 11.92 3.61
C ARG A 76 -24.40 11.94 4.07
N ARG A 77 -24.92 10.82 4.58
CA ARG A 77 -26.29 10.75 5.12
C ARG A 77 -26.51 11.75 6.27
N ARG A 78 -25.47 12.02 7.06
CA ARG A 78 -25.49 12.98 8.17
C ARG A 78 -25.12 14.41 7.77
N ARG A 79 -24.85 14.68 6.48
CA ARG A 79 -24.39 15.98 5.95
C ARG A 79 -23.11 16.50 6.63
N LEU A 80 -22.19 15.59 6.94
CA LEU A 80 -20.87 15.92 7.51
C LEU A 80 -19.78 16.05 6.43
N ALA A 81 -20.09 15.66 5.19
CA ALA A 81 -19.22 15.68 4.02
C ALA A 81 -20.05 15.86 2.76
#